data_AF-A0A5C6MYI0-F1
#
_entry.id   AF-A0A5C6MYI0-F1
#
_cell.length_a   1.000
_cell.length_b   1.000
_cell.length_c   1.000
_cell.angle_alpha   90.00
_cell.angle_beta   90.00
_cell.angle_gamma   90.00
#
_symmetry.space_group_name_H-M   'P 1'
#
loop_
_entity.id
_entity.type
_entity.pdbx_description
1 polymer ?
#
loop_
_entity_poly.entity_id
_entity_poly.type
_entity_poly.pdbx_seq_one_letter_code
_entity_poly.pdbx_strand_id
1 'polypeptide(L)'
;MCVQEGWDEKADEQRLDDVYTQLYVTTSGDIHINAQHEVTQIDMVGNPSDTEQPISPSDLFTPPAGKYKPIRTVLTSGNAGIGKTFLIRKFVLDWAEQRANQDVHLILPFTFRQLNLLGETPILG
;
A
#
# COMPACT_ATOMS: atom_id res chain seq x y z
N MET A 1 -15.28 6.66 2.26
CA MET A 1 -14.11 7.29 1.62
C MET A 1 -14.48 7.61 0.18
N CYS A 2 -14.29 8.86 -0.28
CA CYS A 2 -14.62 9.28 -1.65
C CYS A 2 -13.40 9.17 -2.57
N VAL A 3 -13.65 9.07 -3.87
CA VAL A 3 -12.64 9.10 -4.93
C VAL A 3 -12.85 10.38 -5.75
N GLN A 4 -11.76 11.04 -6.10
CA GLN A 4 -11.77 12.23 -6.96
C GLN A 4 -11.08 11.85 -8.27
N GLU A 5 -11.81 11.96 -9.37
CA GLU A 5 -11.26 11.82 -10.72
C GLU A 5 -10.93 13.21 -11.29
N GLY A 6 -9.69 13.42 -11.72
CA GLY A 6 -9.28 14.63 -12.46
C GLY A 6 -9.17 15.94 -11.66
N TRP A 7 -8.89 17.02 -12.40
CA TRP A 7 -8.75 18.41 -11.93
C TRP A 7 -10.00 19.26 -12.22
N ASP A 8 -11.18 18.66 -12.33
CA ASP A 8 -12.40 19.44 -12.53
C ASP A 8 -12.98 19.86 -11.18
N GLU A 9 -13.27 21.15 -11.02
CA GLU A 9 -13.73 21.79 -9.77
C GLU A 9 -15.16 21.34 -9.37
N LYS A 10 -15.82 20.51 -10.20
CA LYS A 10 -17.10 19.84 -9.94
C LYS A 10 -16.96 18.32 -9.95
N ALA A 11 -15.92 17.77 -9.32
CA ALA A 11 -15.78 16.32 -9.19
C ALA A 11 -17.02 15.73 -8.48
N ASP A 12 -17.77 14.91 -9.20
CA ASP A 12 -18.80 14.03 -8.64
C ASP A 12 -18.08 13.07 -7.68
N GLU A 13 -18.15 13.32 -6.37
CA GLU A 13 -17.51 12.48 -5.37
C GLU A 13 -18.18 11.10 -5.36
N GLN A 14 -17.60 10.15 -6.08
CA GLN A 14 -18.06 8.76 -6.05
C GLN A 14 -17.50 8.05 -4.82
N ARG A 15 -18.32 7.22 -4.18
CA ARG A 15 -17.85 6.41 -3.04
C ARG A 15 -16.86 5.39 -3.58
N LEU A 16 -15.76 5.21 -2.87
CA LEU A 16 -14.73 4.23 -3.25
C LEU A 16 -15.31 2.83 -3.47
N ASP A 17 -16.29 2.43 -2.66
CA ASP A 17 -16.92 1.11 -2.75
C ASP A 17 -17.73 0.92 -4.04
N ASP A 18 -18.33 1.99 -4.57
CA ASP A 18 -19.17 1.95 -5.78
C ASP A 18 -18.32 1.77 -7.05
N VAL A 19 -17.04 2.19 -7.00
CA VAL A 19 -16.09 2.13 -8.12
C VAL A 19 -14.98 1.11 -7.92
N TYR A 20 -14.95 0.40 -6.79
CA TYR A 20 -13.83 -0.48 -6.48
C TYR A 20 -13.87 -1.73 -7.36
N THR A 21 -12.87 -1.86 -8.23
CA THR A 21 -12.56 -3.12 -8.91
C THR A 21 -11.44 -3.84 -8.16
N GLN A 22 -11.65 -5.12 -7.85
CA GLN A 22 -10.69 -5.93 -7.11
C GLN A 22 -9.35 -6.01 -7.88
N LEU A 23 -8.27 -5.68 -7.18
CA LEU A 23 -6.91 -5.77 -7.71
C LEU A 23 -6.35 -7.17 -7.44
N TYR A 24 -5.72 -7.77 -8.44
CA TYR A 24 -4.95 -8.99 -8.28
C TYR A 24 -3.58 -8.63 -7.69
N VAL A 25 -3.33 -9.03 -6.44
CA VAL A 25 -2.10 -8.76 -5.72
C VAL A 25 -1.37 -10.08 -5.51
N THR A 26 -0.07 -10.11 -5.75
CA THR A 26 0.77 -11.28 -5.52
C THR A 26 1.90 -10.97 -4.55
N THR A 27 2.35 -11.98 -3.81
CA THR A 27 3.58 -11.88 -3.04
C THR A 27 4.77 -12.08 -3.96
N SER A 28 5.67 -11.10 -4.02
CA SER A 28 7.01 -11.28 -4.56
C SER A 28 7.91 -11.88 -3.46
N GLY A 29 8.84 -12.77 -3.81
CA GLY A 29 9.81 -13.37 -2.89
C GLY A 29 10.59 -12.32 -2.08
N ASP A 30 11.20 -12.73 -0.97
CA ASP A 30 11.82 -11.86 0.04
C ASP A 30 12.63 -10.71 -0.59
N ILE A 31 12.03 -9.52 -0.69
CA ILE A 31 12.69 -8.31 -1.19
C ILE A 31 13.74 -7.91 -0.14
N HIS A 32 15.00 -8.27 -0.39
CA HIS A 32 16.13 -7.74 0.37
C HIS A 32 16.22 -6.24 0.09
N ILE A 33 15.58 -5.44 0.94
CA ILE A 33 15.73 -3.99 0.99
C ILE A 33 17.17 -3.68 1.42
N ASN A 34 18.06 -3.56 0.44
CA ASN A 34 19.45 -3.17 0.65
C ASN A 34 19.48 -1.76 1.25
N ALA A 35 19.88 -1.65 2.51
CA ALA A 35 19.81 -0.41 3.31
C ALA A 35 20.98 0.56 3.06
N GLN A 36 21.63 0.51 1.91
CA GLN A 36 22.78 1.37 1.61
C GLN A 36 22.69 1.96 0.20
N HIS A 37 22.27 3.22 0.18
CA HIS A 37 22.34 4.19 -0.92
C HIS A 37 21.30 4.06 -2.04
N GLU A 38 20.56 5.16 -2.23
CA GLU A 38 19.70 5.42 -3.37
C GLU A 38 20.52 5.42 -4.67
N VAL A 39 19.86 5.04 -5.77
CA VAL A 39 20.36 4.97 -7.16
C VAL A 39 20.99 3.64 -7.57
N THR A 40 20.15 2.61 -7.69
CA THR A 40 20.18 1.72 -8.88
C THR A 40 18.77 1.26 -9.18
N GLN A 41 18.31 1.43 -10.43
CA GLN A 41 17.15 0.71 -10.95
C GLN A 41 17.42 -0.79 -10.81
N ILE A 42 16.78 -1.42 -9.84
CA ILE A 42 16.75 -2.88 -9.73
C ILE A 42 15.47 -3.33 -10.41
N ASP A 43 15.55 -3.54 -11.72
CA ASP A 43 14.74 -4.56 -12.37
C ASP A 43 15.14 -5.89 -11.73
N MET A 44 14.51 -6.20 -10.60
CA MET A 44 14.74 -7.42 -9.85
C MET A 44 14.03 -8.54 -10.60
N VAL A 45 14.75 -9.14 -11.56
CA VAL A 45 14.44 -10.50 -12.03
C VAL A 45 14.69 -11.42 -10.85
N GLY A 46 13.64 -11.68 -10.07
CA GLY A 46 13.63 -12.74 -9.06
C GLY A 46 13.82 -14.10 -9.73
N ASN A 47 14.42 -15.05 -9.01
CA ASN A 47 14.55 -16.43 -9.49
C ASN A 47 13.15 -17.00 -9.83
N PRO A 48 12.98 -17.70 -10.97
CA PRO A 48 11.68 -18.23 -11.41
C PRO A 48 11.13 -19.37 -10.53
N SER A 49 11.74 -19.66 -9.39
CA SER A 49 11.31 -20.70 -8.44
C SER A 49 10.37 -20.19 -7.35
N ASP A 50 10.26 -18.88 -7.13
CA ASP A 50 9.31 -18.32 -6.17
C ASP A 50 7.97 -18.16 -6.89
N THR A 51 7.06 -19.11 -6.65
CA THR A 51 5.73 -19.07 -7.22
C THR A 51 5.00 -17.84 -6.71
N GLU A 52 4.65 -16.90 -7.59
CA GLU A 52 3.80 -15.76 -7.25
C GLU A 52 2.47 -16.27 -6.70
N GLN A 53 2.27 -16.15 -5.38
CA GLN A 53 1.01 -16.53 -4.75
C GLN A 53 0.09 -15.32 -4.68
N PRO A 54 -1.18 -15.45 -5.10
CA PRO A 54 -2.16 -14.41 -4.87
C PRO A 54 -2.33 -14.19 -3.37
N ILE A 55 -2.44 -12.93 -2.97
CA ILE A 55 -2.65 -12.51 -1.59
C ILE A 55 -3.85 -11.59 -1.48
N SER A 56 -4.69 -11.84 -0.48
CA SER A 56 -5.78 -10.94 -0.13
C SER A 56 -5.23 -9.68 0.54
N PRO A 57 -5.81 -8.49 0.28
CA PRO A 57 -5.44 -7.26 0.99
C PRO A 57 -5.58 -7.39 2.52
N SER A 58 -6.49 -8.22 3.02
CA SER A 58 -6.67 -8.48 4.46
C SER A 58 -5.54 -9.32 5.07
N ASP A 59 -4.77 -10.02 4.23
CA ASP A 59 -3.69 -10.91 4.66
C ASP A 59 -2.30 -10.27 4.57
N LEU A 60 -2.21 -8.97 4.24
CA LEU A 60 -0.94 -8.27 3.99
C LEU A 60 0.06 -8.36 5.16
N PHE A 61 -0.44 -8.44 6.39
CA PHE A 61 0.39 -8.55 7.59
C PHE A 61 0.38 -9.96 8.20
N THR A 62 -0.30 -10.90 7.56
CA THR A 62 -0.38 -12.29 8.00
C THR A 62 0.90 -13.02 7.58
N PRO A 63 1.68 -13.57 8.52
CA PRO A 63 2.90 -14.26 8.17
C PRO A 63 2.59 -15.56 7.39
N PRO A 64 3.43 -15.93 6.40
CA PRO A 64 3.29 -17.21 5.69
C PRO A 64 3.32 -18.40 6.65
N ALA A 65 2.61 -19.48 6.30
CA ALA A 65 2.59 -20.71 7.08
C ALA A 65 4.03 -21.19 7.40
N GLY A 66 4.32 -21.38 8.68
CA GLY A 66 5.64 -21.82 9.17
C GLY A 66 6.65 -20.70 9.46
N LYS A 67 6.36 -19.43 9.14
CA LYS A 67 7.16 -18.27 9.59
C LYS A 67 6.51 -17.69 10.86
N TYR A 68 7.19 -17.81 12.01
CA TYR A 68 6.70 -17.25 13.29
C TYR A 68 7.00 -15.77 13.50
N LYS A 69 7.76 -15.14 12.60
CA LYS A 69 8.13 -13.73 12.72
C LYS A 69 7.00 -12.85 12.19
N PRO A 70 6.46 -11.89 12.97
CA PRO A 70 5.45 -10.95 12.50
C PRO A 70 5.96 -10.10 11.34
N ILE A 71 5.11 -9.84 10.35
CA ILE A 71 5.39 -8.88 9.29
C ILE A 71 5.26 -7.47 9.87
N ARG A 72 6.34 -6.67 9.77
CA ARG A 72 6.36 -5.28 10.26
C ARG A 72 6.19 -4.25 9.16
N THR A 73 6.51 -4.62 7.93
CA THR A 73 6.55 -3.72 6.78
C THR A 73 6.09 -4.47 5.53
N VAL A 74 5.23 -3.81 4.75
CA VAL A 74 4.77 -4.27 3.44
C VAL A 74 5.09 -3.18 2.43
N LEU A 75 5.67 -3.56 1.30
CA LEU A 75 5.90 -2.67 0.17
C LEU A 75 5.07 -3.15 -1.03
N THR A 76 4.08 -2.36 -1.43
CA THR A 76 3.32 -2.62 -2.65
C THR A 76 4.05 -2.01 -3.84
N SER A 77 4.57 -2.86 -4.73
CA SER A 77 5.22 -2.43 -5.97
C SER A 77 4.31 -2.66 -7.18
N GLY A 78 4.59 -1.96 -8.28
CA GLY A 78 3.86 -2.09 -9.54
C GLY A 78 3.93 -0.82 -10.38
N ASN A 79 3.47 -0.90 -11.62
CA ASN A 79 3.54 0.20 -12.58
C ASN A 79 2.71 1.43 -12.13
N ALA A 80 3.03 2.61 -12.66
CA ALA A 80 2.21 3.80 -12.45
C ALA A 80 0.78 3.54 -12.97
N GLY A 81 -0.22 4.07 -12.26
CA GLY A 81 -1.64 3.89 -12.63
C GLY A 81 -2.26 2.54 -12.26
N ILE A 82 -1.49 1.52 -11.83
CA ILE A 82 -2.02 0.16 -11.56
C ILE A 82 -2.94 0.06 -10.33
N GLY A 83 -3.15 1.16 -9.59
CA GLY A 83 -4.06 1.17 -8.44
C GLY A 83 -3.42 0.97 -7.07
N LYS A 84 -2.10 1.12 -6.90
CA LYS A 84 -1.43 1.00 -5.58
C LYS A 84 -2.07 1.87 -4.48
N THR A 85 -2.29 3.16 -4.76
CA THR A 85 -2.96 4.06 -3.82
C THR A 85 -4.41 3.64 -3.54
N PHE A 86 -5.08 3.11 -4.55
CA PHE A 86 -6.47 2.65 -4.49
C PHE A 86 -6.61 1.40 -3.61
N LEU A 87 -5.64 0.48 -3.67
CA LEU A 87 -5.51 -0.68 -2.78
C LEU A 87 -5.41 -0.25 -1.31
N ILE A 88 -4.52 0.69 -0.99
CA ILE A 88 -4.34 1.20 0.38
C ILE A 88 -5.62 1.89 0.88
N ARG A 89 -6.27 2.69 0.03
CA ARG A 89 -7.56 3.32 0.37
C ARG A 89 -8.65 2.29 0.67
N LYS A 90 -8.72 1.19 -0.10
CA LYS A 90 -9.68 0.10 0.15
C LYS A 90 -9.39 -0.62 1.46
N PHE A 91 -8.13 -0.91 1.75
CA PHE A 91 -7.71 -1.50 3.04
C PHE A 91 -8.19 -0.66 4.22
N VAL A 92 -7.97 0.66 4.17
CA VAL A 92 -8.40 1.62 5.19
C VAL A 92 -9.93 1.67 5.28
N LEU A 93 -10.64 1.65 4.15
CA LEU A 93 -12.11 1.67 4.11
C LEU A 93 -12.69 0.41 4.77
N ASP A 94 -12.20 -0.77 4.41
CA ASP A 94 -12.66 -2.02 4.98
C ASP A 94 -12.41 -2.10 6.49
N TRP A 95 -11.28 -1.56 6.95
CA TRP A 95 -11.01 -1.42 8.38
C TRP A 95 -11.99 -0.46 9.07
N ALA A 96 -12.19 0.74 8.50
CA ALA A 96 -13.06 1.76 9.09
C ALA A 96 -14.53 1.33 9.18
N GLU A 97 -14.98 0.50 8.23
CA GLU A 97 -16.34 -0.06 8.20
C GLU A 97 -16.46 -1.43 8.88
N GLN A 98 -15.43 -1.86 9.62
CA GLN A 98 -15.43 -3.12 10.38
C GLN A 98 -15.58 -4.38 9.53
N ARG A 99 -15.21 -4.32 8.24
CA ARG A 99 -15.27 -5.45 7.30
C ARG A 99 -14.03 -6.35 7.38
N ALA A 100 -12.87 -5.80 7.73
CA ALA A 100 -11.61 -6.54 7.83
C ALA A 100 -10.63 -5.87 8.81
N ASN A 101 -9.53 -6.57 9.13
CA ASN A 101 -8.36 -6.05 9.89
C ASN A 101 -8.69 -5.48 11.28
N GLN A 102 -9.71 -6.01 11.97
CA GLN A 102 -10.14 -5.50 13.28
C GLN A 102 -9.20 -5.87 14.43
N ASP A 103 -8.20 -6.71 14.17
CA ASP A 103 -7.02 -6.91 15.02
C ASP A 103 -6.11 -5.66 15.07
N VAL A 104 -6.28 -4.73 14.12
CA VAL A 104 -5.57 -3.44 14.09
C VAL A 104 -6.36 -2.38 14.85
N HIS A 105 -5.82 -1.92 15.98
CA HIS A 105 -6.45 -0.90 16.82
C HIS A 105 -6.48 0.51 16.21
N LEU A 106 -5.51 0.85 15.36
CA LEU A 106 -5.36 2.18 14.79
C LEU A 106 -4.69 2.13 13.42
N ILE A 107 -5.24 2.91 12.47
CA ILE A 107 -4.63 3.17 11.18
C ILE A 107 -4.44 4.69 10.99
N LEU A 108 -3.25 5.10 10.60
CA LEU A 108 -2.90 6.49 10.30
C LEU A 108 -2.46 6.62 8.83
N PRO A 109 -3.36 6.96 7.89
CA PRO A 109 -3.02 7.08 6.48
C PRO A 109 -2.34 8.44 6.20
N PHE A 110 -1.12 8.39 5.66
CA PHE A 110 -0.39 9.58 5.21
C PHE A 110 0.06 9.43 3.76
N THR A 111 0.08 10.54 3.04
CA THR A 111 0.73 10.66 1.73
C THR A 111 2.16 11.17 1.90
N PHE A 112 3.07 10.77 1.01
CA PHE A 112 4.43 11.34 0.98
C PHE A 112 4.42 12.87 0.87
N ARG A 113 3.45 13.43 0.14
CA ARG A 113 3.27 14.88 0.06
C ARG A 113 3.02 15.52 1.43
N GLN A 114 2.17 14.93 2.26
CA GLN A 114 1.92 15.42 3.63
C GLN A 114 3.16 15.30 4.51
N LEU A 115 3.91 14.21 4.38
CA LEU A 115 5.12 13.98 5.16
C LEU A 115 6.23 14.97 4.79
N ASN A 116 6.42 15.23 3.49
CA ASN A 116 7.46 16.16 3.03
C ASN A 116 7.24 17.58 3.55
N LEU A 117 5.99 18.03 3.69
CA LEU A 117 5.67 19.35 4.22
C LEU A 117 6.04 19.53 5.70
N LEU A 118 6.15 18.43 6.46
CA LEU A 118 6.56 18.49 7.88
C LEU A 118 8.08 18.69 8.03
N GLY A 119 8.87 18.32 7.03
CA GLY A 119 10.33 18.50 7.02
C GLY A 119 10.79 19.92 6.69
N GLU A 120 9.90 20.79 6.21
CA GLU A 120 10.23 22.14 5.72
C GLU A 120 9.99 23.26 6.75
N THR A 121 9.69 22.94 8.01
CA THR A 121 9.62 23.98 9.05
C THR A 121 11.04 24.53 9.30
N PRO A 122 11.35 25.79 8.92
CA PRO A 122 12.62 26.39 9.29
C PRO A 122 12.57 26.55 10.80
N ILE A 123 13.56 25.99 11.48
CA ILE A 123 13.79 26.30 12.88
C ILE A 123 14.18 27.78 12.90
N LEU A 124 13.25 28.67 13.25
CA LEU A 124 13.53 30.06 13.54
C LEU A 124 14.43 30.07 14.79
N GLY A 125 15.73 30.11 14.56
CA GLY A 125 16.76 30.47 15.53
C GLY A 125 17.10 31.95 15.45
#